data_AF-A0A843BTS9-F1
#
_entry.id   AF-A0A843BTS9-F1
#
_cell.length_a   1.000
_cell.length_b   1.000
_cell.length_c   1.000
_cell.angle_alpha   90.00
_cell.angle_beta   90.00
_cell.angle_gamma   90.00
#
_symmetry.space_group_name_H-M   'P 1'
#
loop_
_entity.id
_entity.type
_entity.pdbx_description
1 polymer ?
#
loop_
_entity_poly.entity_id
_entity_poly.type
_entity_poly.pdbx_seq_one_letter_code
_entity_poly.pdbx_strand_id
1 'polypeptide(L)'
;MSYTRQRITNALFNQRFLLGVYIPLVLEFLVFAIYSAFRGTKLDVTWLIYLIIWILIFLAPALFFYIVSPMFIYFICGISKEYEMSLKKNIDSLFIFSDDIVGVSTKLKVKIEKSIEERLIPQLVKEVRGLYIDSYVSRTKESRKENLLSSFESLLLFSVIWAILAMANFIGVIILHYRPISFDFFILDRIDNPINVAIFASLFAIFIILSNIIAIYSIGRLRKLILETLPIVVYIDEEERIKQSNYIRALSQFPIESLVGERLLRKHSRRIDPIYQQEFSESLGEALRIYSRNQVAKQQAWRIYKPILDELKVTAEQTAVIKDRFFDSPFYEIARDVFSYEHEVNSLKTDIEYVKNRLKLWDEISEEEHATALVFLFRSTEQLFKSLIDRFGAPADIYTNFSMILNFLKDKGLISEKDEKAFDIIRKKRNALVHQSGRVISIKKKEIENFLESLERTLLAVEDHFKSEEKDQET
;
A
#
# COMPACT_ATOMS: atom_id res chain seq x y z
N MET A 1 9.62 11.50 23.35
CA MET A 1 9.59 10.02 23.47
C MET A 1 10.27 9.45 22.24
N SER A 2 11.33 8.63 22.38
CA SER A 2 12.21 8.30 21.25
C SER A 2 11.58 7.31 20.26
N TYR A 3 11.79 7.57 18.97
CA TYR A 3 11.38 6.74 17.81
C TYR A 3 11.70 5.23 17.99
N THR A 4 12.77 4.92 18.73
CA THR A 4 13.22 3.57 19.03
C THR A 4 12.25 2.82 19.96
N ARG A 5 11.66 3.48 20.97
CA ARG A 5 10.66 2.84 21.84
C ARG A 5 9.43 2.45 21.05
N GLN A 6 8.90 3.33 20.20
CA GLN A 6 7.70 3.07 19.41
C GLN A 6 7.89 1.91 18.41
N ARG A 7 9.09 1.75 17.83
CA ARG A 7 9.44 0.60 17.00
C ARG A 7 9.46 -0.72 17.78
N ILE A 8 9.98 -0.74 19.00
CA ILE A 8 10.03 -1.94 19.84
C ILE A 8 8.62 -2.35 20.28
N THR A 9 7.78 -1.39 20.68
CA THR A 9 6.39 -1.69 21.05
C THR A 9 5.61 -2.23 19.86
N ASN A 10 5.74 -1.61 18.68
CA ASN A 10 5.07 -2.09 17.46
C ASN A 10 5.59 -3.47 17.01
N ALA A 11 6.86 -3.79 17.27
CA ALA A 11 7.44 -5.10 16.98
C ALA A 11 6.86 -6.20 17.88
N LEU A 12 6.73 -5.96 19.18
CA LEU A 12 6.24 -6.95 20.16
C LEU A 12 4.78 -7.36 19.93
N PHE A 13 3.96 -6.47 19.37
CA PHE A 13 2.56 -6.77 19.02
C PHE A 13 2.36 -7.16 17.54
N ASN A 14 3.44 -7.31 16.78
CA ASN A 14 3.38 -7.70 15.38
C ASN A 14 3.14 -9.21 15.26
N GLN A 15 2.16 -9.61 14.45
CA GLN A 15 1.87 -11.03 14.18
C GLN A 15 3.11 -11.82 13.71
N ARG A 16 4.03 -11.16 12.97
CA ARG A 16 5.27 -11.79 12.50
C ARG A 16 6.23 -12.15 13.63
N PHE A 17 6.29 -11.30 14.66
CA PHE A 17 7.07 -11.58 15.85
C PHE A 17 6.39 -12.66 16.69
N LEU A 18 5.11 -12.44 17.04
CA LEU A 18 4.36 -13.32 17.94
C LEU A 18 4.16 -14.72 17.34
N LEU A 19 3.50 -14.81 16.19
CA LEU A 19 3.19 -16.09 15.54
C LEU A 19 4.40 -16.67 14.83
N GLY A 20 5.18 -15.83 14.15
CA GLY A 20 6.27 -16.30 13.29
C GLY A 20 7.54 -16.71 14.05
N VAL A 21 7.87 -16.04 15.15
CA VAL A 21 9.17 -16.25 15.83
C VAL A 21 9.00 -16.70 17.27
N TYR A 22 8.13 -16.06 18.04
CA TYR A 22 8.03 -16.29 19.48
C TYR A 22 7.26 -17.56 19.84
N ILE A 23 6.09 -17.79 19.25
CA ILE A 23 5.27 -18.98 19.49
C ILE A 23 6.02 -20.31 19.26
N PRO A 24 6.78 -20.54 18.17
CA PRO A 24 7.47 -21.81 17.99
C PRO A 24 8.52 -22.05 19.08
N LEU A 25 9.17 -21.00 19.59
CA LEU A 25 10.11 -21.10 20.73
C LEU A 25 9.40 -21.42 22.04
N VAL A 26 8.23 -20.81 22.28
CA VAL A 26 7.44 -21.08 23.50
C VAL A 26 6.81 -22.48 23.47
N LEU A 27 6.36 -22.94 22.30
CA LEU A 27 5.82 -24.30 22.12
C LEU A 27 6.85 -25.37 22.48
N GLU A 28 8.11 -25.16 22.14
CA GLU A 28 9.20 -26.06 22.53
C GLU A 28 9.31 -26.19 24.05
N PHE A 29 9.19 -25.07 24.77
CA PHE A 29 9.19 -25.07 26.23
C PHE A 29 7.94 -25.73 26.82
N LEU A 30 6.79 -25.65 26.16
CA LEU A 30 5.58 -26.38 26.56
C LEU A 30 5.74 -27.89 26.38
N VAL A 31 6.34 -28.35 25.28
CA VAL A 31 6.67 -29.78 25.08
C VAL A 31 7.58 -30.26 26.21
N PHE A 32 8.57 -29.46 26.58
CA PHE A 32 9.45 -29.74 27.70
C PHE A 32 8.73 -29.78 29.06
N ALA A 33 7.83 -28.83 29.32
CA ALA A 33 7.04 -28.78 30.55
C ALA A 33 6.10 -30.00 30.68
N ILE A 34 5.47 -30.40 29.56
CA ILE A 34 4.64 -31.61 29.49
C ILE A 34 5.46 -32.86 29.82
N TYR A 35 6.66 -33.00 29.24
CA TYR A 35 7.57 -34.11 29.53
C TYR A 35 7.92 -34.18 31.03
N SER A 36 8.22 -33.04 31.65
CA SER A 36 8.55 -32.97 33.08
C SER A 36 7.34 -33.33 33.96
N ALA A 37 6.14 -32.85 33.62
CA ALA A 37 4.90 -33.20 34.32
C ALA A 37 4.63 -34.72 34.30
N PHE A 38 4.83 -35.38 33.15
CA PHE A 38 4.70 -36.84 33.03
C PHE A 38 5.73 -37.62 33.86
N ARG A 39 6.88 -37.01 34.19
CA ARG A 39 7.91 -37.60 35.06
C ARG A 39 7.58 -37.49 36.56
N GLY A 40 6.45 -36.90 36.92
CA GLY A 40 6.00 -36.81 38.31
C GLY A 40 6.68 -35.71 39.14
N THR A 41 7.41 -34.76 38.52
CA THR A 41 7.79 -33.54 39.21
C THR A 41 6.54 -32.77 39.60
N LYS A 42 6.38 -32.45 40.89
CA LYS A 42 5.26 -31.62 41.36
C LYS A 42 5.35 -30.25 40.69
N LEU A 43 4.31 -29.92 39.94
CA LEU A 43 4.09 -28.59 39.37
C LEU A 43 3.67 -27.63 40.48
N ASP A 44 4.61 -27.32 41.38
CA ASP A 44 4.42 -26.32 42.43
C ASP A 44 4.57 -24.89 41.87
N VAL A 45 4.21 -23.88 42.66
CA VAL A 45 4.27 -22.45 42.26
C VAL A 45 5.65 -22.05 41.72
N THR A 46 6.72 -22.64 42.25
CA THR A 46 8.10 -22.43 41.78
C THR A 46 8.29 -22.84 40.32
N TRP A 47 7.65 -23.93 39.89
CA TRP A 47 7.68 -24.39 38.49
C TRP A 47 6.96 -23.42 37.56
N LEU A 48 5.84 -22.84 38.01
CA LEU A 48 5.10 -21.82 37.27
C LEU A 48 5.90 -20.51 37.16
N ILE A 49 6.65 -20.14 38.20
CA ILE A 49 7.59 -19.01 38.17
C ILE A 49 8.73 -19.27 37.17
N TYR A 50 9.34 -20.46 37.19
CA TYR A 50 10.36 -20.81 36.20
C TYR A 50 9.80 -20.76 34.78
N LEU A 51 8.58 -21.25 34.54
CA LEU A 51 7.94 -21.20 33.24
C LEU A 51 7.75 -19.75 32.74
N ILE A 52 7.30 -18.84 33.60
CA ILE A 52 7.19 -17.41 33.26
C ILE A 52 8.57 -16.79 32.97
N ILE A 53 9.58 -17.11 33.79
CA ILE A 53 10.95 -16.61 33.59
C ILE A 53 11.52 -17.09 32.26
N TRP A 54 11.33 -18.37 31.92
CA TRP A 54 11.80 -18.93 30.65
C TRP A 54 11.11 -18.29 29.44
N ILE A 55 9.79 -18.11 29.50
CA ILE A 55 9.01 -17.38 28.49
C ILE A 55 9.61 -15.96 28.28
N LEU A 56 9.95 -15.26 29.37
CA LEU A 56 10.56 -13.93 29.29
C LEU A 56 12.01 -13.97 28.77
N ILE A 57 12.81 -14.98 29.12
CA ILE A 57 14.20 -15.14 28.63
C ILE A 57 14.21 -15.32 27.11
N PHE A 58 13.27 -16.09 26.55
CA PHE A 58 13.18 -16.32 25.10
C PHE A 58 12.75 -15.08 24.30
N LEU A 59 12.26 -14.03 24.96
CA LEU A 59 11.89 -12.78 24.29
C LEU A 59 13.09 -12.12 23.61
N ALA A 60 14.27 -12.11 24.25
CA ALA A 60 15.47 -11.46 23.70
C ALA A 60 16.03 -12.20 22.46
N PRO A 61 16.24 -13.53 22.48
CA PRO A 61 16.56 -14.30 21.27
C PRO A 61 15.50 -14.14 20.17
N ALA A 62 14.21 -14.18 20.52
CA ALA A 62 13.14 -13.98 19.54
C ALA A 62 13.21 -12.61 18.88
N LEU A 63 13.50 -11.55 19.64
CA LEU A 63 13.66 -10.20 19.09
C LEU A 63 14.85 -10.12 18.13
N PHE A 64 15.96 -10.78 18.45
CA PHE A 64 17.11 -10.86 17.56
C PHE A 64 16.74 -11.55 16.23
N PHE A 65 16.09 -12.71 16.28
CA PHE A 65 15.61 -13.40 15.07
C PHE A 65 14.65 -12.55 14.25
N TYR A 66 13.76 -11.81 14.92
CA TYR A 66 12.81 -10.92 14.26
C TYR A 66 13.47 -9.71 13.58
N ILE A 67 14.56 -9.17 14.12
CA ILE A 67 15.31 -8.06 13.49
C ILE A 67 16.05 -8.54 12.23
N VAL A 68 16.55 -9.77 12.23
CA VAL A 68 17.29 -10.35 11.10
C VAL A 68 16.35 -10.96 10.04
N SER A 69 15.11 -11.26 10.41
CA SER A 69 14.12 -11.92 9.54
C SER A 69 13.89 -11.27 8.17
N PRO A 70 13.83 -9.93 7.98
CA PRO A 70 13.63 -9.39 6.64
C PRO A 70 14.80 -9.71 5.69
N MET A 71 16.04 -9.72 6.19
CA MET A 71 17.19 -10.11 5.37
C MET A 71 17.12 -11.60 5.00
N PHE A 72 16.74 -12.44 5.96
CA PHE A 72 16.58 -13.87 5.76
C PHE A 72 15.49 -14.19 4.73
N ILE A 73 14.29 -13.61 4.88
CA ILE A 73 13.16 -13.79 3.98
C ILE A 73 13.53 -13.34 2.57
N TYR A 74 14.13 -12.15 2.43
CA TYR A 74 14.55 -11.62 1.13
C TYR A 74 15.51 -12.57 0.41
N PHE A 75 16.48 -13.13 1.14
CA PHE A 75 17.46 -14.06 0.60
C PHE A 75 16.85 -15.41 0.21
N ILE A 76 16.13 -16.07 1.12
CA ILE A 76 15.55 -17.39 0.87
C ILE A 76 14.49 -17.36 -0.23
N CYS A 77 13.69 -16.29 -0.29
CA CYS A 77 12.68 -16.17 -1.33
C CYS A 77 13.27 -15.93 -2.73
N GLY A 78 14.56 -15.58 -2.83
CA GLY A 78 15.23 -15.33 -4.10
C GLY A 78 14.70 -14.09 -4.83
N ILE A 79 14.27 -13.07 -4.08
CA ILE A 79 13.54 -11.90 -4.63
C ILE A 79 14.41 -11.12 -5.61
N SER A 80 15.69 -10.94 -5.29
CA SER A 80 16.65 -10.25 -6.18
C SER A 80 16.75 -10.92 -7.54
N LYS A 81 16.91 -12.25 -7.56
CA LYS A 81 17.07 -13.04 -8.78
C LYS A 81 15.82 -13.01 -9.65
N GLU A 82 14.65 -13.14 -9.02
CA GLU A 82 13.37 -13.08 -9.74
C GLU A 82 13.15 -11.70 -10.36
N TYR A 83 13.40 -10.65 -9.58
CA TYR A 83 13.20 -9.28 -10.02
C TYR A 83 14.16 -8.92 -11.15
N GLU A 84 15.44 -9.26 -11.01
CA GLU A 84 16.46 -9.08 -12.03
C GLU A 84 16.08 -9.79 -13.34
N MET A 85 15.65 -11.06 -13.25
CA MET A 85 15.24 -11.85 -14.42
C MET A 85 14.02 -11.25 -15.11
N SER A 86 13.03 -10.79 -14.33
CA SER A 86 11.84 -10.12 -14.85
C SER A 86 12.18 -8.81 -15.57
N LEU A 87 13.06 -7.98 -15.00
CA LEU A 87 13.52 -6.75 -15.65
C LEU A 87 14.29 -7.03 -16.93
N LYS A 88 15.24 -7.97 -16.91
CA LYS A 88 16.06 -8.33 -18.09
C LYS A 88 15.23 -8.87 -19.24
N LYS A 89 14.24 -9.72 -18.95
CA LYS A 89 13.35 -10.27 -19.98
C LYS A 89 12.51 -9.20 -20.67
N ASN A 90 12.26 -8.07 -20.01
CA ASN A 90 11.28 -7.07 -20.42
C ASN A 90 11.88 -5.67 -20.64
N ILE A 91 13.21 -5.55 -20.83
CA ILE A 91 13.91 -4.26 -20.97
C ILE A 91 13.28 -3.39 -22.06
N ASP A 92 13.02 -3.98 -23.23
CA ASP A 92 12.43 -3.27 -24.35
C ASP A 92 11.08 -2.68 -23.98
N SER A 93 10.18 -3.48 -23.41
CA SER A 93 8.84 -3.03 -23.04
C SER A 93 8.83 -2.01 -21.88
N LEU A 94 9.85 -2.03 -21.02
CA LEU A 94 9.89 -1.21 -19.81
C LEU A 94 10.63 0.11 -19.98
N PHE A 95 11.70 0.15 -20.79
CA PHE A 95 12.65 1.28 -20.80
C PHE A 95 12.94 1.86 -22.18
N ILE A 96 12.70 1.09 -23.25
CA ILE A 96 13.17 1.43 -24.60
C ILE A 96 12.03 1.56 -25.61
N PHE A 97 10.89 0.90 -25.35
CA PHE A 97 9.64 0.91 -26.11
C PHE A 97 9.86 0.47 -27.55
N SER A 98 9.67 -0.82 -27.82
CA SER A 98 10.22 -1.60 -28.95
C SER A 98 10.08 -0.99 -30.34
N ASP A 99 9.07 -0.14 -30.62
CA ASP A 99 8.64 0.07 -32.01
C ASP A 99 8.80 1.46 -32.62
N ASP A 100 8.96 2.58 -31.87
CA ASP A 100 8.87 3.90 -32.54
C ASP A 100 9.55 5.07 -31.80
N ILE A 101 10.81 4.94 -31.38
CA ILE A 101 11.58 6.16 -31.08
C ILE A 101 12.19 6.67 -32.38
N VAL A 102 11.41 7.47 -33.12
CA VAL A 102 11.89 8.25 -34.26
C VAL A 102 13.16 9.01 -33.82
N GLY A 103 14.32 8.58 -34.31
CA GLY A 103 15.61 9.24 -34.08
C GLY A 103 16.67 8.48 -33.29
N VAL A 104 16.37 7.39 -32.56
CA VAL A 104 17.40 6.60 -31.85
C VAL A 104 17.99 5.53 -32.78
N SER A 105 19.25 5.72 -33.19
CA SER A 105 19.93 4.72 -34.04
C SER A 105 20.00 3.34 -33.37
N THR A 106 19.93 2.26 -34.15
CA THR A 106 20.02 0.87 -33.65
C THR A 106 21.28 0.64 -32.80
N LYS A 107 22.40 1.29 -33.16
CA LYS A 107 23.66 1.23 -32.38
C LYS A 107 23.56 1.90 -31.01
N LEU A 108 22.78 2.98 -30.90
CA LEU A 108 22.55 3.67 -29.63
C LEU A 108 21.58 2.87 -28.75
N LYS A 109 20.54 2.26 -29.34
CA LYS A 109 19.61 1.35 -28.65
C LYS A 109 20.34 0.21 -27.94
N VAL A 110 21.23 -0.49 -28.64
CA VAL A 110 22.06 -1.58 -28.06
C VAL A 110 22.96 -1.08 -26.92
N LYS A 111 23.48 0.15 -27.01
CA LYS A 111 24.28 0.75 -25.91
C LYS A 111 23.44 1.08 -24.68
N ILE A 112 22.21 1.54 -24.90
CA ILE A 112 21.23 1.82 -23.84
C ILE A 112 20.84 0.51 -23.15
N GLU A 113 20.47 -0.53 -23.91
CA GLU A 113 20.16 -1.88 -23.40
C GLU A 113 21.27 -2.41 -22.50
N LYS A 114 22.50 -2.42 -23.02
CA LYS A 114 23.66 -2.89 -22.26
C LYS A 114 23.89 -2.07 -20.97
N SER A 115 23.70 -0.76 -21.04
CA SER A 115 23.85 0.11 -19.86
C SER A 115 22.72 -0.11 -18.84
N ILE A 116 21.51 -0.45 -19.30
CA ILE A 116 20.41 -0.84 -18.41
C ILE A 116 20.74 -2.15 -17.69
N GLU A 117 21.23 -3.15 -18.41
CA GLU A 117 21.61 -4.44 -17.83
C GLU A 117 22.76 -4.34 -16.82
N GLU A 118 23.80 -3.58 -17.16
CA GLU A 118 25.01 -3.50 -16.34
C GLU A 118 24.91 -2.49 -15.19
N ARG A 119 24.05 -1.47 -15.29
CA ARG A 119 23.99 -0.37 -14.30
C ARG A 119 22.62 -0.16 -13.68
N LEU A 120 21.56 -0.03 -14.49
CA LEU A 120 20.22 0.30 -13.98
C LEU A 120 19.64 -0.86 -13.16
N ILE A 121 19.59 -2.06 -13.75
CA ILE A 121 18.99 -3.25 -13.12
C ILE A 121 19.65 -3.59 -11.77
N PRO A 122 21.00 -3.64 -11.65
CA PRO A 122 21.64 -3.90 -10.36
C PRO A 122 21.30 -2.86 -9.28
N GLN A 123 21.15 -1.59 -9.65
CA GLN A 123 20.77 -0.54 -8.71
C GLN A 123 19.31 -0.69 -8.27
N LEU A 124 18.39 -0.94 -9.20
CA LEU A 124 16.98 -1.20 -8.87
C LEU A 124 16.83 -2.41 -7.93
N VAL A 125 17.55 -3.50 -8.18
CA VAL A 125 17.56 -4.69 -7.30
C VAL A 125 18.02 -4.33 -5.88
N LYS A 126 19.04 -3.47 -5.75
CA LYS A 126 19.52 -2.98 -4.45
C LYS A 126 18.48 -2.10 -3.74
N GLU A 127 17.76 -1.26 -4.48
CA GLU A 127 16.67 -0.45 -3.93
C GLU A 127 15.51 -1.31 -3.42
N VAL A 128 15.11 -2.35 -4.16
CA VAL A 128 14.07 -3.30 -3.72
C VAL A 128 14.43 -3.93 -2.39
N ARG A 129 15.70 -4.31 -2.20
CA ARG A 129 16.19 -4.85 -0.92
C ARG A 129 16.00 -3.83 0.22
N GLY A 130 16.37 -2.57 0.00
CA GLY A 130 16.22 -1.49 0.98
C GLY A 130 14.75 -1.27 1.33
N LEU A 131 13.90 -1.08 0.32
CA LEU A 131 12.46 -0.85 0.49
C LEU A 131 11.78 -1.99 1.25
N TYR A 132 12.14 -3.25 0.97
CA TYR A 132 11.60 -4.39 1.71
C TYR A 132 12.00 -4.38 3.19
N ILE A 133 13.30 -4.21 3.47
CA ILE A 133 13.83 -4.24 4.84
C ILE A 133 13.28 -3.07 5.66
N ASP A 134 13.27 -1.87 5.09
CA ASP A 134 12.81 -0.66 5.78
C ASP A 134 11.31 -0.69 6.06
N SER A 135 10.52 -1.19 5.11
CA SER A 135 9.06 -1.32 5.29
C SER A 135 8.69 -2.47 6.22
N TYR A 136 9.56 -3.45 6.46
CA TYR A 136 9.21 -4.67 7.18
C TYR A 136 8.58 -4.38 8.54
N VAL A 137 9.19 -3.55 9.39
CA VAL A 137 8.69 -3.29 10.75
C VAL A 137 7.52 -2.30 10.79
N SER A 138 7.50 -1.31 9.90
CA SER A 138 6.55 -0.20 9.92
C SER A 138 5.32 -0.37 9.02
N ARG A 139 5.22 -1.46 8.24
CA ARG A 139 4.11 -1.70 7.30
C ARG A 139 2.77 -1.68 8.04
N THR A 140 1.91 -0.73 7.68
CA THR A 140 0.50 -0.72 8.10
C THR A 140 -0.29 -1.75 7.28
N LYS A 141 -1.24 -2.42 7.93
CA LYS A 141 -2.01 -3.54 7.37
C LYS A 141 -3.28 -3.05 6.68
N GLU A 142 -3.11 -2.11 5.76
CA GLU A 142 -4.24 -1.36 5.18
C GLU A 142 -4.82 -2.02 3.93
N SER A 143 -4.15 -3.01 3.34
CA SER A 143 -4.63 -3.76 2.18
C SER A 143 -4.65 -5.26 2.40
N ARG A 144 -5.50 -5.96 1.65
CA ARG A 144 -5.58 -7.43 1.66
C ARG A 144 -4.24 -8.07 1.30
N LYS A 145 -3.53 -7.53 0.31
CA LYS A 145 -2.21 -8.03 -0.11
C LYS A 145 -1.15 -7.87 0.97
N GLU A 146 -1.13 -6.75 1.69
CA GLU A 146 -0.20 -6.54 2.82
C GLU A 146 -0.51 -7.45 4.01
N ASN A 147 -1.80 -7.71 4.26
CA ASN A 147 -2.22 -8.69 5.25
C ASN A 147 -1.75 -10.10 4.89
N LEU A 148 -2.00 -10.53 3.65
CA LEU A 148 -1.53 -11.82 3.14
C LEU A 148 0.00 -11.92 3.21
N LEU A 149 0.72 -10.86 2.83
CA LEU A 149 2.16 -10.80 2.91
C LEU A 149 2.64 -10.99 4.35
N SER A 150 2.08 -10.25 5.32
CA SER A 150 2.43 -10.40 6.74
C SER A 150 2.12 -11.81 7.25
N SER A 151 1.02 -12.43 6.80
CA SER A 151 0.64 -13.79 7.20
C SER A 151 1.62 -14.83 6.66
N PHE A 152 1.98 -14.74 5.37
CA PHE A 152 2.97 -15.65 4.78
C PHE A 152 4.38 -15.43 5.33
N GLU A 153 4.76 -14.20 5.67
CA GLU A 153 6.03 -13.90 6.35
C GLU A 153 6.05 -14.60 7.72
N SER A 154 4.94 -14.56 8.45
CA SER A 154 4.79 -15.25 9.74
C SER A 154 4.85 -16.77 9.57
N LEU A 155 4.13 -17.31 8.57
CA LEU A 155 4.07 -18.74 8.28
C LEU A 155 5.45 -19.30 7.90
N LEU A 156 6.19 -18.56 7.06
CA LEU A 156 7.55 -18.94 6.67
C LEU A 156 8.47 -18.97 7.90
N LEU A 157 8.48 -17.91 8.71
CA LEU A 157 9.32 -17.85 9.90
C LEU A 157 8.96 -18.97 10.89
N PHE A 158 7.67 -19.21 11.12
CA PHE A 158 7.20 -20.28 11.98
C PHE A 158 7.72 -21.62 11.48
N SER A 159 7.48 -21.93 10.20
CA SER A 159 7.86 -23.22 9.61
C SER A 159 9.36 -23.46 9.64
N VAL A 160 10.19 -22.44 9.37
CA VAL A 160 11.65 -22.57 9.42
C VAL A 160 12.12 -22.80 10.84
N ILE A 161 11.68 -21.99 11.81
CA ILE A 161 12.11 -22.12 13.21
C ILE A 161 11.64 -23.46 13.76
N TRP A 162 10.39 -23.85 13.50
CA TRP A 162 9.84 -25.12 13.92
C TRP A 162 10.56 -26.32 13.29
N ALA A 163 10.95 -26.24 12.01
CA ALA A 163 11.75 -27.28 11.36
C ALA A 163 13.13 -27.45 12.02
N ILE A 164 13.79 -26.34 12.38
CA ILE A 164 15.09 -26.37 13.08
C ILE A 164 14.94 -27.01 14.46
N LEU A 165 13.92 -26.62 15.22
CA LEU A 165 13.64 -27.20 16.54
C LEU A 165 13.28 -28.68 16.45
N ALA A 166 12.40 -29.07 15.51
CA ALA A 166 12.03 -30.46 15.27
C ALA A 166 13.24 -31.30 14.84
N MET A 167 14.16 -30.74 14.05
CA MET A 167 15.43 -31.41 13.69
C MET A 167 16.33 -31.60 14.92
N ALA A 168 16.45 -30.59 15.78
CA ALA A 168 17.20 -30.71 17.03
C ALA A 168 16.60 -31.80 17.94
N ASN A 169 15.27 -31.87 18.03
CA ASN A 169 14.57 -32.91 18.78
C ASN A 169 14.70 -34.31 18.18
N PHE A 170 14.65 -34.43 16.86
CA PHE A 170 14.90 -35.68 16.15
C PHE A 170 16.28 -36.24 16.50
N ILE A 171 17.32 -35.40 16.39
CA ILE A 171 18.70 -35.77 16.76
C ILE A 171 18.79 -36.06 18.27
N GLY A 172 18.15 -35.23 19.10
CA GLY A 172 18.12 -35.37 20.55
C GLY A 172 17.56 -36.72 20.99
N VAL A 173 16.42 -37.15 20.42
CA VAL A 173 15.81 -38.45 20.70
C VAL A 173 16.74 -39.61 20.36
N ILE A 174 17.46 -39.53 19.22
CA ILE A 174 18.43 -40.55 18.82
C ILE A 174 19.59 -40.60 19.83
N ILE A 175 20.13 -39.45 20.25
CA ILE A 175 21.21 -39.38 21.25
C ILE A 175 20.74 -39.94 22.60
N LEU A 176 19.53 -39.56 23.03
CA LEU A 176 18.94 -40.01 24.30
C LEU A 176 18.69 -41.51 24.35
N HIS A 177 18.64 -42.21 23.21
CA HIS A 177 18.61 -43.67 23.22
C HIS A 177 19.91 -44.29 23.75
N TYR A 178 21.05 -43.64 23.50
CA TYR A 178 22.36 -44.16 23.85
C TYR A 178 22.88 -43.62 25.17
N ARG A 179 22.59 -42.35 25.50
CA ARG A 179 23.14 -41.67 26.68
C ARG A 179 22.16 -40.65 27.24
N PRO A 180 22.05 -40.52 28.58
CA PRO A 180 21.34 -39.38 29.16
C PRO A 180 22.11 -38.08 28.84
N ILE A 181 21.38 -36.97 28.76
CA ILE A 181 21.97 -35.64 28.60
C ILE A 181 21.83 -34.93 29.94
N SER A 182 22.96 -34.59 30.56
CA SER A 182 22.99 -33.87 31.84
C SER A 182 23.78 -32.56 31.69
N PHE A 183 23.16 -31.47 32.12
CA PHE A 183 23.71 -30.14 32.29
C PHE A 183 23.50 -29.73 33.75
N ASP A 184 24.28 -28.76 34.24
CA ASP A 184 24.24 -28.31 35.65
C ASP A 184 22.86 -27.85 36.14
N PHE A 185 21.97 -27.50 35.22
CA PHE A 185 20.60 -27.02 35.47
C PHE A 185 19.51 -27.93 34.86
N PHE A 186 19.88 -29.02 34.18
CA PHE A 186 18.92 -29.80 33.39
C PHE A 186 19.36 -31.26 33.15
N ILE A 187 18.47 -32.23 33.39
CA ILE A 187 18.73 -33.67 33.15
C ILE A 187 17.61 -34.27 32.28
N LEU A 188 17.98 -34.73 31.08
CA LEU A 188 17.16 -35.58 30.23
C LEU A 188 17.60 -37.04 30.37
N ASP A 189 16.67 -37.86 30.84
CA ASP A 189 16.91 -39.29 31.01
C ASP A 189 17.05 -40.00 29.67
N ARG A 190 17.78 -41.11 29.72
CA ARG A 190 17.90 -42.03 28.60
C ARG A 190 16.53 -42.64 28.24
N ILE A 191 16.26 -42.79 26.96
CA ILE A 191 15.08 -43.52 26.45
C ILE A 191 15.50 -44.95 26.12
N ASP A 192 15.28 -45.86 27.07
CA ASP A 192 15.70 -47.27 26.90
C ASP A 192 14.83 -48.05 25.90
N ASN A 193 13.54 -47.72 25.80
CA ASN A 193 12.60 -48.43 24.92
C ASN A 193 12.80 -48.00 23.45
N PRO A 194 13.26 -48.90 22.56
CA PRO A 194 13.51 -48.57 21.15
C PRO A 194 12.22 -48.22 20.39
N ILE A 195 11.06 -48.74 20.81
CA ILE A 195 9.76 -48.41 20.20
C ILE A 195 9.43 -46.94 20.46
N ASN A 196 9.67 -46.43 21.67
CA ASN A 196 9.44 -45.02 21.99
C ASN A 196 10.35 -44.11 21.18
N VAL A 197 11.63 -44.49 21.04
CA VAL A 197 12.60 -43.77 20.19
C VAL A 197 12.09 -43.70 18.75
N ALA A 198 11.62 -44.83 18.19
CA ALA A 198 11.08 -44.87 16.84
C ALA A 198 9.83 -43.99 16.68
N ILE A 199 8.91 -44.00 17.65
CA ILE A 199 7.69 -43.18 17.63
C ILE A 199 8.05 -41.69 17.66
N PHE A 200 8.88 -41.25 18.61
CA PHE A 200 9.26 -39.84 18.73
C PHE A 200 10.10 -39.37 17.54
N ALA A 201 11.05 -40.18 17.07
CA ALA A 201 11.82 -39.87 15.86
C ALA A 201 10.91 -39.74 14.63
N SER A 202 9.93 -40.65 14.46
CA SER A 202 8.97 -40.57 13.37
C SER A 202 8.09 -39.32 13.47
N LEU A 203 7.63 -38.96 14.67
CA LEU A 203 6.85 -37.74 14.92
C LEU A 203 7.64 -36.48 14.52
N PHE A 204 8.88 -36.34 14.98
CA PHE A 204 9.72 -35.20 14.64
C PHE A 204 10.07 -35.19 13.14
N ALA A 205 10.29 -36.34 12.52
CA ALA A 205 10.48 -36.44 11.07
C ALA A 205 9.24 -35.92 10.30
N ILE A 206 8.03 -36.29 10.73
CA ILE A 206 6.78 -35.76 10.15
C ILE A 206 6.70 -34.25 10.30
N PHE A 207 7.03 -33.70 11.47
CA PHE A 207 7.04 -32.25 11.68
C PHE A 207 8.05 -31.53 10.80
N ILE A 208 9.25 -32.09 10.59
CA ILE A 208 10.24 -31.55 9.65
C ILE A 208 9.69 -31.53 8.23
N ILE A 209 9.07 -32.62 7.77
CA ILE A 209 8.50 -32.73 6.42
C ILE A 209 7.37 -31.70 6.24
N LEU A 210 6.40 -31.65 7.15
CA LEU A 210 5.27 -30.71 7.08
C LEU A 210 5.75 -29.27 7.08
N SER A 211 6.71 -28.94 7.93
CA SER A 211 7.28 -27.59 8.02
C SER A 211 7.98 -27.18 6.73
N ASN A 212 8.75 -28.08 6.12
CA ASN A 212 9.40 -27.81 4.83
C ASN A 212 8.39 -27.61 3.69
N ILE A 213 7.30 -28.38 3.65
CA ILE A 213 6.22 -28.19 2.67
C ILE A 213 5.61 -26.79 2.82
N ILE A 214 5.29 -26.40 4.05
CA ILE A 214 4.73 -25.08 4.38
C ILE A 214 5.71 -23.96 4.01
N ALA A 215 7.00 -24.13 4.30
CA ALA A 215 8.05 -23.18 3.95
C ALA A 215 8.15 -22.98 2.43
N ILE A 216 8.21 -24.07 1.65
CA ILE A 216 8.29 -24.05 0.19
C ILE A 216 7.08 -23.34 -0.41
N TYR A 217 5.88 -23.67 0.07
CA TYR A 217 4.64 -23.01 -0.37
C TYR A 217 4.67 -21.50 -0.08
N SER A 218 5.13 -21.11 1.11
CA SER A 218 5.26 -19.70 1.51
C SER A 218 6.27 -18.96 0.66
N ILE A 219 7.42 -19.57 0.36
CA ILE A 219 8.48 -18.97 -0.47
C ILE A 219 7.94 -18.54 -1.83
N GLY A 220 7.19 -19.43 -2.50
CA GLY A 220 6.61 -19.14 -3.81
C GLY A 220 5.61 -17.97 -3.78
N ARG A 221 4.79 -17.89 -2.72
CA ARG A 221 3.81 -16.81 -2.54
C ARG A 221 4.45 -15.48 -2.13
N LEU A 222 5.41 -15.52 -1.20
CA LEU A 222 6.12 -14.34 -0.72
C LEU A 222 6.88 -13.64 -1.82
N ARG A 223 7.52 -14.41 -2.72
CA ARG A 223 8.23 -13.84 -3.86
C ARG A 223 7.34 -12.90 -4.68
N LYS A 224 6.12 -13.32 -5.00
CA LYS A 224 5.15 -12.50 -5.76
C LYS A 224 4.61 -11.34 -4.92
N LEU A 225 4.15 -11.64 -3.70
CA LEU A 225 3.54 -10.64 -2.82
C LEU A 225 4.50 -9.49 -2.45
N ILE A 226 5.79 -9.79 -2.26
CA ILE A 226 6.78 -8.75 -1.96
C ILE A 226 6.95 -7.81 -3.16
N LEU A 227 7.05 -8.36 -4.38
CA LEU A 227 7.18 -7.52 -5.57
C LEU A 227 5.92 -6.69 -5.87
N GLU A 228 4.73 -7.22 -5.58
CA GLU A 228 3.46 -6.51 -5.78
C GLU A 228 3.17 -5.41 -4.74
N THR A 229 3.77 -5.50 -3.54
CA THR A 229 3.49 -4.56 -2.45
C THR A 229 4.48 -3.40 -2.36
N LEU A 230 5.65 -3.52 -2.98
CA LEU A 230 6.68 -2.49 -2.99
C LEU A 230 6.47 -1.49 -4.15
N PRO A 231 6.86 -0.21 -3.99
CA PRO A 231 6.86 0.76 -5.07
C PRO A 231 8.06 0.52 -5.99
N ILE A 232 8.00 -0.53 -6.81
CA ILE A 232 9.06 -0.94 -7.75
C ILE A 232 8.52 -1.05 -9.18
N VAL A 233 9.39 -0.91 -10.17
CA VAL A 233 8.99 -1.03 -11.58
C VAL A 233 8.77 -2.50 -11.89
N VAL A 234 7.55 -2.88 -12.25
CA VAL A 234 7.18 -4.27 -12.59
C VAL A 234 6.64 -4.29 -14.01
N TYR A 235 7.00 -5.32 -14.77
CA TYR A 235 6.33 -5.61 -16.03
C TYR A 235 4.91 -6.08 -15.77
N ILE A 236 3.94 -5.37 -16.34
CA ILE A 236 2.53 -5.76 -16.35
C ILE A 236 2.16 -6.03 -17.80
N ASP A 237 1.72 -7.27 -18.03
CA ASP A 237 1.24 -7.71 -19.34
C ASP A 237 0.08 -6.83 -19.81
N GLU A 238 -0.03 -6.63 -21.11
CA GLU A 238 -0.98 -5.69 -21.70
C GLU A 238 -2.43 -6.14 -21.45
N GLU A 239 -2.70 -7.44 -21.51
CA GLU A 239 -4.03 -7.99 -21.18
C GLU A 239 -4.41 -7.76 -19.71
N GLU A 240 -3.46 -7.96 -18.79
CA GLU A 240 -3.68 -7.72 -17.36
C GLU A 240 -3.84 -6.22 -17.07
N ARG A 241 -3.08 -5.38 -17.77
CA ARG A 241 -3.19 -3.93 -17.75
C ARG A 241 -4.57 -3.46 -18.20
N ILE A 242 -5.08 -4.00 -19.32
CA ILE A 242 -6.42 -3.71 -19.84
C ILE A 242 -7.50 -4.20 -18.87
N LYS A 243 -7.35 -5.39 -18.28
CA LYS A 243 -8.30 -5.89 -17.27
C LYS A 243 -8.36 -5.00 -16.03
N GLN A 244 -7.21 -4.59 -15.50
CA GLN A 244 -7.14 -3.66 -14.36
C GLN A 244 -7.77 -2.30 -14.72
N SER A 245 -7.43 -1.76 -15.90
CA SER A 245 -8.00 -0.54 -16.46
C SER A 245 -9.54 -0.59 -16.55
N ASN A 246 -10.08 -1.64 -17.18
CA ASN A 246 -11.52 -1.82 -17.35
C ASN A 246 -12.24 -2.07 -16.03
N TYR A 247 -11.60 -2.77 -15.09
CA TYR A 247 -12.14 -2.98 -13.75
C TYR A 247 -12.26 -1.67 -12.98
N ILE A 248 -11.22 -0.84 -13.02
CA ILE A 248 -11.22 0.49 -12.40
C ILE A 248 -12.28 1.38 -13.04
N ARG A 249 -12.34 1.41 -14.37
CA ARG A 249 -13.35 2.14 -15.14
C ARG A 249 -14.76 1.70 -14.77
N ALA A 250 -14.99 0.39 -14.65
CA ALA A 250 -16.28 -0.16 -14.24
C ALA A 250 -16.64 0.24 -12.80
N LEU A 251 -15.69 0.19 -11.86
CA LEU A 251 -15.91 0.61 -10.48
C LEU A 251 -16.18 2.11 -10.35
N SER A 252 -15.52 2.93 -11.16
CA SER A 252 -15.60 4.39 -11.07
C SER A 252 -16.78 4.98 -11.84
N GLN A 253 -17.23 4.33 -12.92
CA GLN A 253 -18.41 4.74 -13.70
C GLN A 253 -19.73 4.19 -13.12
N PHE A 254 -19.68 3.41 -12.04
CA PHE A 254 -20.85 2.80 -11.44
C PHE A 254 -21.65 3.84 -10.62
N PRO A 255 -22.83 4.31 -11.07
CA PRO A 255 -23.64 5.22 -10.27
C PRO A 255 -24.31 4.40 -9.18
N ILE A 256 -23.89 4.55 -7.93
CA ILE A 256 -24.49 3.85 -6.78
C ILE A 256 -25.98 4.21 -6.64
N GLU A 257 -26.35 5.40 -7.08
CA GLU A 257 -27.71 5.92 -7.15
C GLU A 257 -28.61 5.13 -8.10
N SER A 258 -28.05 4.41 -9.09
CA SER A 258 -28.84 3.67 -10.09
C SER A 258 -29.29 2.28 -9.62
N LEU A 259 -28.69 1.72 -8.58
CA LEU A 259 -29.09 0.40 -8.02
C LEU A 259 -30.15 0.50 -6.93
N VAL A 260 -30.23 1.63 -6.23
CA VAL A 260 -31.06 1.77 -5.03
C VAL A 260 -31.74 3.12 -5.07
N GLY A 261 -33.04 3.15 -5.39
CA GLY A 261 -33.81 4.40 -5.37
C GLY A 261 -33.66 5.13 -4.02
N GLU A 262 -33.65 6.46 -4.04
CA GLU A 262 -33.35 7.36 -2.91
C GLU A 262 -34.06 6.98 -1.59
N ARG A 263 -35.27 6.41 -1.68
CA ARG A 263 -36.04 5.88 -0.55
C ARG A 263 -35.44 4.63 0.11
N LEU A 264 -34.86 3.72 -0.66
CA LEU A 264 -34.25 2.47 -0.16
C LEU A 264 -32.86 2.73 0.45
N LEU A 265 -32.09 3.67 -0.11
CA LEU A 265 -30.82 4.15 0.45
C LEU A 265 -31.00 4.71 1.86
N ARG A 266 -32.02 5.57 2.08
CA ARG A 266 -32.34 6.10 3.42
C ARG A 266 -32.82 5.02 4.41
N LYS A 267 -33.52 4.00 3.92
CA LYS A 267 -34.10 2.94 4.78
C LYS A 267 -33.11 1.84 5.15
N HIS A 268 -32.09 1.60 4.33
CA HIS A 268 -31.15 0.49 4.47
C HIS A 268 -29.66 0.91 4.44
N SER A 269 -29.34 2.18 4.67
CA SER A 269 -27.95 2.71 4.68
C SER A 269 -26.97 1.83 5.44
N ARG A 270 -27.31 1.41 6.67
CA ARG A 270 -26.48 0.52 7.51
C ARG A 270 -26.16 -0.85 6.89
N ARG A 271 -26.91 -1.33 5.89
CA ARG A 271 -26.64 -2.58 5.15
C ARG A 271 -25.99 -2.34 3.79
N ILE A 272 -26.15 -1.14 3.23
CA ILE A 272 -25.57 -0.75 1.94
C ILE A 272 -24.14 -0.24 2.13
N ASP A 273 -23.86 0.49 3.22
CA ASP A 273 -22.52 1.03 3.53
C ASP A 273 -21.42 -0.05 3.60
N PRO A 274 -21.63 -1.24 4.21
CA PRO A 274 -20.62 -2.30 4.22
C PRO A 274 -20.37 -2.89 2.82
N ILE A 275 -21.43 -3.05 2.01
CA ILE A 275 -21.34 -3.57 0.64
C ILE A 275 -20.61 -2.53 -0.23
N TYR A 276 -20.91 -1.25 -0.05
CA TYR A 276 -20.23 -0.15 -0.72
C TYR A 276 -18.74 -0.06 -0.32
N GLN A 277 -18.43 -0.17 0.97
CA GLN A 277 -17.06 -0.20 1.46
C GLN A 277 -16.29 -1.38 0.87
N GLN A 278 -16.85 -2.58 0.95
CA GLN A 278 -16.17 -3.82 0.58
C GLN A 278 -16.03 -4.01 -0.94
N GLU A 279 -17.08 -3.73 -1.72
CA GLU A 279 -17.07 -3.99 -3.16
C GLU A 279 -16.43 -2.84 -3.96
N PHE A 280 -16.60 -1.59 -3.52
CA PHE A 280 -16.22 -0.40 -4.29
C PHE A 280 -15.08 0.39 -3.65
N SER A 281 -15.22 0.85 -2.40
CA SER A 281 -14.23 1.74 -1.77
C SER A 281 -12.88 1.05 -1.55
N GLU A 282 -12.88 -0.19 -1.07
CA GLU A 282 -11.65 -0.97 -0.87
C GLU A 282 -10.95 -1.26 -2.21
N SER A 283 -11.70 -1.70 -3.22
CA SER A 283 -11.17 -2.03 -4.54
C SER A 283 -10.59 -0.81 -5.27
N LEU A 284 -11.30 0.32 -5.23
CA LEU A 284 -10.81 1.59 -5.78
C LEU A 284 -9.60 2.13 -5.01
N GLY A 285 -9.61 2.01 -3.68
CA GLY A 285 -8.48 2.36 -2.83
C GLY A 285 -7.24 1.52 -3.12
N GLU A 286 -7.41 0.22 -3.37
CA GLU A 286 -6.31 -0.67 -3.80
C GLU A 286 -5.76 -0.27 -5.16
N ALA A 287 -6.62 0.03 -6.13
CA ALA A 287 -6.22 0.51 -7.46
C ALA A 287 -5.42 1.82 -7.40
N LEU A 288 -5.89 2.81 -6.64
CA LEU A 288 -5.20 4.10 -6.44
C LEU A 288 -3.84 3.91 -5.74
N ARG A 289 -3.74 2.98 -4.78
CA ARG A 289 -2.47 2.63 -4.15
C ARG A 289 -1.50 1.97 -5.12
N ILE A 290 -1.97 1.04 -5.95
CA ILE A 290 -1.15 0.41 -7.00
C ILE A 290 -0.63 1.49 -7.96
N TYR A 291 -1.50 2.40 -8.40
CA TYR A 291 -1.11 3.52 -9.27
C TYR A 291 -0.05 4.42 -8.63
N SER A 292 -0.29 4.91 -7.41
CA SER A 292 0.65 5.80 -6.71
C SER A 292 2.01 5.12 -6.47
N ARG A 293 2.02 3.82 -6.12
CA ARG A 293 3.25 3.02 -6.01
C ARG A 293 4.00 2.94 -7.33
N ASN A 294 3.30 2.69 -8.44
CA ASN A 294 3.89 2.64 -9.76
C ASN A 294 4.50 4.00 -10.16
N GLN A 295 3.82 5.11 -9.87
CA GLN A 295 4.36 6.44 -10.14
C GLN A 295 5.62 6.75 -9.32
N VAL A 296 5.62 6.42 -8.02
CA VAL A 296 6.83 6.55 -7.19
C VAL A 296 7.95 5.67 -7.72
N ALA A 297 7.65 4.43 -8.11
CA ALA A 297 8.61 3.50 -8.68
C ALA A 297 9.26 4.01 -9.96
N LYS A 298 8.43 4.51 -10.90
CA LYS A 298 8.89 5.14 -12.14
C LYS A 298 9.75 6.36 -11.82
N GLN A 299 9.34 7.24 -10.91
CA GLN A 299 10.16 8.38 -10.52
C GLN A 299 11.52 7.98 -9.96
N GLN A 300 11.58 6.95 -9.12
CA GLN A 300 12.83 6.42 -8.57
C GLN A 300 13.71 5.82 -9.67
N ALA A 301 13.15 4.96 -10.51
CA ALA A 301 13.88 4.38 -11.63
C ALA A 301 14.38 5.44 -12.63
N TRP A 302 13.59 6.48 -12.90
CA TRP A 302 13.97 7.58 -13.79
C TRP A 302 15.16 8.38 -13.24
N ARG A 303 15.25 8.57 -11.92
CA ARG A 303 16.40 9.25 -11.29
C ARG A 303 17.71 8.50 -11.53
N ILE A 304 17.66 7.18 -11.64
CA ILE A 304 18.82 6.34 -11.95
C ILE A 304 19.05 6.28 -13.47
N TYR A 305 17.98 6.21 -14.25
CA TYR A 305 18.05 6.02 -15.70
C TYR A 305 18.49 7.28 -16.45
N LYS A 306 17.98 8.47 -16.07
CA LYS A 306 18.30 9.73 -16.75
C LYS A 306 19.83 10.00 -16.83
N PRO A 307 20.61 9.89 -15.74
CA PRO A 307 22.06 10.05 -15.81
C PRO A 307 22.75 9.09 -16.80
N ILE A 308 22.24 7.87 -16.94
CA ILE A 308 22.77 6.89 -17.91
C ILE A 308 22.54 7.37 -19.35
N LEU A 309 21.36 7.91 -19.63
CA LEU A 309 21.04 8.48 -20.95
C LEU A 309 21.89 9.71 -21.26
N ASP A 310 22.09 10.58 -20.26
CA ASP A 310 22.93 11.78 -20.37
C ASP A 310 24.39 11.40 -20.70
N GLU A 311 24.95 10.38 -20.03
CA GLU A 311 26.30 9.87 -20.29
C GLU A 311 26.45 9.24 -21.68
N LEU A 312 25.39 8.58 -22.18
CA LEU A 312 25.34 7.99 -23.52
C LEU A 312 25.13 9.03 -24.63
N LYS A 313 25.03 10.32 -24.29
CA LYS A 313 24.80 11.44 -25.20
C LYS A 313 23.50 11.32 -26.01
N VAL A 314 22.45 10.79 -25.37
CA VAL A 314 21.08 10.84 -25.91
C VAL A 314 20.63 12.30 -25.95
N THR A 315 20.01 12.75 -27.04
CA THR A 315 19.62 14.16 -27.16
C THR A 315 18.51 14.53 -26.19
N ALA A 316 18.39 15.81 -25.84
CA ALA A 316 17.33 16.27 -24.93
C ALA A 316 15.92 15.95 -25.46
N GLU A 317 15.71 16.07 -26.77
CA GLU A 317 14.45 15.69 -27.43
C GLU A 317 14.15 14.20 -27.29
N GLN A 318 15.15 13.33 -27.53
CA GLN A 318 15.00 11.88 -27.36
C GLN A 318 14.72 11.50 -25.91
N THR A 319 15.43 12.13 -24.96
CA THR A 319 15.21 11.91 -23.53
C THR A 319 13.82 12.35 -23.10
N ALA A 320 13.26 13.43 -23.68
CA ALA A 320 11.89 13.86 -23.42
C ALA A 320 10.87 12.83 -23.93
N VAL A 321 11.05 12.30 -25.14
CA VAL A 321 10.16 11.25 -25.68
C VAL A 321 10.22 9.97 -24.84
N ILE A 322 11.43 9.54 -24.46
CA ILE A 322 11.62 8.36 -23.58
C ILE A 322 10.94 8.60 -22.23
N LYS A 323 11.12 9.80 -21.66
CA LYS A 323 10.50 10.18 -20.38
C LYS A 323 8.98 10.12 -20.48
N ASP A 324 8.39 10.75 -21.48
CA ASP A 324 6.93 10.82 -21.61
C ASP A 324 6.35 9.41 -21.73
N ARG A 325 6.91 8.56 -22.57
CA ARG A 325 6.48 7.13 -22.68
C ARG A 325 6.71 6.33 -21.40
N PHE A 326 7.81 6.59 -20.70
CA PHE A 326 8.13 5.91 -19.46
C PHE A 326 7.14 6.26 -18.35
N PHE A 327 6.70 7.52 -18.27
CA PHE A 327 5.68 7.96 -17.32
C PHE A 327 4.26 7.69 -17.80
N ASP A 328 4.07 7.47 -19.09
CA ASP A 328 2.77 7.27 -19.70
C ASP A 328 2.02 6.16 -18.96
N SER A 329 0.79 6.50 -18.58
CA SER A 329 -0.05 5.62 -17.80
C SER A 329 -1.47 5.75 -18.34
N PRO A 330 -2.02 4.68 -18.94
CA PRO A 330 -3.42 4.69 -19.36
C PRO A 330 -4.38 4.88 -18.17
N PHE A 331 -3.91 4.69 -16.92
CA PHE A 331 -4.68 5.08 -15.74
C PHE A 331 -4.88 6.59 -15.64
N TYR A 332 -3.94 7.42 -16.10
CA TYR A 332 -4.11 8.87 -16.17
C TYR A 332 -5.15 9.26 -17.23
N GLU A 333 -5.10 8.63 -18.40
CA GLU A 333 -6.12 8.82 -19.45
C GLU A 333 -7.51 8.37 -18.99
N ILE A 334 -7.60 7.22 -18.32
CA ILE A 334 -8.87 6.73 -17.76
C ILE A 334 -9.32 7.58 -16.58
N ALA A 335 -8.43 8.01 -15.69
CA ALA A 335 -8.79 8.95 -14.63
C ALA A 335 -9.26 10.28 -15.22
N ARG A 336 -8.68 10.74 -16.33
CA ARG A 336 -9.09 11.94 -17.05
C ARG A 336 -10.43 11.76 -17.78
N ASP A 337 -10.70 10.59 -18.32
CA ASP A 337 -11.97 10.23 -18.99
C ASP A 337 -13.10 9.93 -18.00
N VAL A 338 -12.77 9.32 -16.86
CA VAL A 338 -13.70 8.97 -15.79
C VAL A 338 -14.00 10.21 -14.96
N PHE A 339 -12.98 10.93 -14.48
CA PHE A 339 -13.11 12.24 -13.83
C PHE A 339 -13.09 13.35 -14.88
N SER A 340 -13.81 13.13 -15.98
CA SER A 340 -13.98 14.14 -17.01
C SER A 340 -14.62 15.37 -16.38
N TYR A 341 -14.30 16.54 -16.93
CA TYR A 341 -14.90 17.80 -16.51
C TYR A 341 -16.44 17.69 -16.42
N GLU A 342 -17.07 16.99 -17.36
CA GLU A 342 -18.51 16.77 -17.38
C GLU A 342 -19.00 15.89 -16.21
N HIS A 343 -18.28 14.82 -15.87
CA HIS A 343 -18.64 14.00 -14.70
C HIS A 343 -18.47 14.78 -13.40
N GLU A 344 -17.37 15.51 -13.25
CA GLU A 344 -17.07 16.33 -12.07
C GLU A 344 -18.09 17.48 -11.91
N VAL A 345 -18.51 18.12 -13.01
CA VAL A 345 -19.59 19.11 -13.00
C VAL A 345 -20.92 18.50 -12.56
N ASN A 346 -21.26 17.30 -13.04
CA ASN A 346 -22.49 16.62 -12.64
C ASN A 346 -22.47 16.19 -11.16
N SER A 347 -21.35 15.64 -10.68
CA SER A 347 -21.17 15.30 -9.26
C SER A 347 -21.29 16.54 -8.38
N LEU A 348 -20.67 17.65 -8.80
CA LEU A 348 -20.73 18.91 -8.08
C LEU A 348 -22.15 19.49 -8.06
N LYS A 349 -22.92 19.41 -9.16
CA LYS A 349 -24.32 19.82 -9.20
C LYS A 349 -25.16 19.04 -8.19
N THR A 350 -24.94 17.73 -8.07
CA THR A 350 -25.59 16.88 -7.07
C THR A 350 -25.19 17.26 -5.64
N ASP A 351 -23.89 17.52 -5.40
CA ASP A 351 -23.40 17.95 -4.09
C ASP A 351 -23.94 19.34 -3.69
N ILE A 352 -24.02 20.27 -4.65
CA ILE A 352 -24.65 21.59 -4.47
C ILE A 352 -26.11 21.41 -4.06
N GLU A 353 -26.87 20.55 -4.76
CA GLU A 353 -28.28 20.30 -4.46
C GLU A 353 -28.46 19.64 -3.08
N TYR A 354 -27.59 18.68 -2.73
CA TYR A 354 -27.55 18.07 -1.41
C TYR A 354 -27.35 19.12 -0.32
N VAL A 355 -26.33 19.99 -0.46
CA VAL A 355 -26.04 21.03 0.53
C VAL A 355 -27.14 22.09 0.59
N LYS A 356 -27.72 22.49 -0.56
CA LYS A 356 -28.89 23.38 -0.60
C LYS A 356 -30.09 22.81 0.17
N ASN A 357 -30.34 21.51 0.06
CA ASN A 357 -31.40 20.86 0.81
C ASN A 357 -31.09 20.78 2.32
N ARG A 358 -29.82 20.63 2.69
CA ARG A 358 -29.38 20.72 4.10
C ARG A 358 -29.43 22.13 4.68
N LEU A 359 -29.17 23.16 3.89
CA LEU A 359 -29.29 24.57 4.29
C LEU A 359 -30.72 24.96 4.70
N LYS A 360 -31.74 24.29 4.16
CA LYS A 360 -33.14 24.50 4.56
C LYS A 360 -33.42 24.06 6.00
N LEU A 361 -32.68 23.05 6.48
CA LEU A 361 -32.79 22.48 7.82
C LEU A 361 -31.57 22.81 8.68
N TRP A 362 -30.83 23.88 8.33
CA TRP A 362 -29.51 24.16 8.91
C TRP A 362 -29.52 24.26 10.44
N ASP A 363 -30.57 24.84 11.02
CA ASP A 363 -30.69 25.02 12.46
C ASP A 363 -31.18 23.75 13.19
N GLU A 364 -31.61 22.73 12.44
CA GLU A 364 -32.17 21.46 12.95
C GLU A 364 -31.19 20.29 12.88
N ILE A 365 -30.05 20.46 12.20
CA ILE A 365 -29.02 19.43 11.99
C ILE A 365 -27.80 19.67 12.89
N SER A 366 -27.06 18.60 13.18
CA SER A 366 -25.90 18.65 14.08
C SER A 366 -24.70 19.40 13.47
N GLU A 367 -23.83 19.94 14.31
CA GLU A 367 -22.55 20.57 13.89
C GLU A 367 -21.65 19.57 13.13
N GLU A 368 -21.77 18.27 13.42
CA GLU A 368 -21.08 17.18 12.71
C GLU A 368 -21.61 17.03 11.28
N GLU A 369 -22.92 17.20 11.07
CA GLU A 369 -23.54 17.25 9.75
C GLU A 369 -23.18 18.53 8.99
N HIS A 370 -23.04 19.68 9.66
CA HIS A 370 -22.52 20.91 9.06
C HIS A 370 -21.09 20.73 8.55
N ALA A 371 -20.22 20.11 9.36
CA ALA A 371 -18.83 19.82 9.00
C ALA A 371 -18.74 18.84 7.84
N THR A 372 -19.60 17.82 7.83
CA THR A 372 -19.68 16.83 6.77
C THR A 372 -20.10 17.49 5.44
N ALA A 373 -21.13 18.34 5.45
CA ALA A 373 -21.57 19.09 4.27
C ALA A 373 -20.47 20.00 3.69
N LEU A 374 -19.72 20.68 4.56
CA LEU A 374 -18.59 21.53 4.15
C LEU A 374 -17.46 20.70 3.52
N VAL A 375 -17.11 19.56 4.10
CA VAL A 375 -16.01 18.71 3.62
C VAL A 375 -16.33 18.10 2.25
N PHE A 376 -17.56 17.60 2.06
CA PHE A 376 -18.00 17.08 0.76
C PHE A 376 -17.95 18.16 -0.32
N LEU A 377 -18.57 19.31 -0.06
CA LEU A 377 -18.65 20.40 -1.03
C LEU A 377 -17.27 20.96 -1.39
N PHE A 378 -16.37 21.09 -0.41
CA PHE A 378 -15.00 21.54 -0.66
C PHE A 378 -14.19 20.52 -1.46
N ARG A 379 -14.34 19.23 -1.17
CA ARG A 379 -13.64 18.16 -1.90
C ARG A 379 -14.02 18.18 -3.38
N SER A 380 -15.31 18.27 -3.69
CA SER A 380 -15.81 18.30 -5.08
C SER A 380 -15.40 19.59 -5.79
N THR A 381 -15.37 20.72 -5.07
CA THR A 381 -14.83 21.99 -5.60
C THR A 381 -13.33 21.89 -5.94
N GLU A 382 -12.53 21.29 -5.04
CA GLU A 382 -11.10 21.10 -5.25
C GLU A 382 -10.81 20.23 -6.49
N GLN A 383 -11.60 19.19 -6.68
CA GLN A 383 -11.47 18.27 -7.80
C GLN A 383 -11.88 18.92 -9.13
N LEU A 384 -13.00 19.64 -9.15
CA LEU A 384 -13.41 20.43 -10.32
C LEU A 384 -12.32 21.43 -10.72
N PHE A 385 -11.78 22.19 -9.76
CA PHE A 385 -10.80 23.22 -10.08
C PHE A 385 -9.50 22.63 -10.61
N LYS A 386 -9.09 21.45 -10.15
CA LYS A 386 -7.97 20.69 -10.73
C LYS A 386 -8.25 20.25 -12.16
N SER A 387 -9.47 19.78 -12.44
CA SER A 387 -9.90 19.43 -13.80
C SER A 387 -9.94 20.66 -14.73
N LEU A 388 -10.37 21.81 -14.21
CA LEU A 388 -10.38 23.08 -14.94
C LEU A 388 -8.98 23.53 -15.34
N ILE A 389 -8.05 23.62 -14.39
CA ILE A 389 -6.68 24.09 -14.70
C ILE A 389 -5.96 23.12 -15.65
N ASP A 390 -6.28 21.83 -15.60
CA ASP A 390 -5.77 20.83 -16.54
C ASP A 390 -6.29 21.10 -17.96
N ARG A 391 -7.57 21.42 -18.10
CA ARG A 391 -8.19 21.80 -19.38
C ARG A 391 -7.62 23.11 -19.94
N PHE A 392 -7.19 24.02 -19.08
CA PHE A 392 -6.50 25.26 -19.46
C PHE A 392 -4.98 25.12 -19.67
N GLY A 393 -4.44 23.89 -19.59
CA GLY A 393 -3.02 23.63 -19.82
C GLY A 393 -2.09 24.25 -18.76
N ALA A 394 -2.52 24.28 -17.50
CA ALA A 394 -1.73 24.85 -16.42
C ALA A 394 -0.39 24.10 -16.22
N PRO A 395 0.72 24.80 -15.94
CA PRO A 395 1.98 24.15 -15.59
C PRO A 395 1.90 23.39 -14.25
N ALA A 396 2.74 22.36 -14.11
CA ALA A 396 2.65 21.36 -13.04
C ALA A 396 2.83 21.94 -11.61
N ASP A 397 3.48 23.09 -11.48
CA ASP A 397 3.67 23.81 -10.22
C ASP A 397 2.36 24.33 -9.61
N ILE A 398 1.36 24.62 -10.45
CA ILE A 398 0.05 25.13 -10.02
C ILE A 398 -0.78 24.08 -9.26
N TYR A 399 -0.57 22.80 -9.55
CA TYR A 399 -1.29 21.68 -8.92
C TYR A 399 -0.94 21.46 -7.44
N THR A 400 0.13 22.10 -6.95
CA THR A 400 0.71 21.83 -5.63
C THR A 400 -0.07 22.46 -4.46
N ASN A 401 -0.84 23.53 -4.71
CA ASN A 401 -1.54 24.27 -3.67
C ASN A 401 -2.83 24.89 -4.19
N PHE A 402 -3.95 24.69 -3.49
CA PHE A 402 -5.25 25.27 -3.83
C PHE A 402 -5.22 26.81 -3.99
N SER A 403 -4.35 27.54 -3.28
CA SER A 403 -4.18 28.98 -3.51
C SER A 403 -3.62 29.30 -4.91
N MET A 404 -2.71 28.48 -5.42
CA MET A 404 -2.15 28.67 -6.77
C MET A 404 -3.21 28.36 -7.83
N ILE A 405 -4.04 27.35 -7.58
CA ILE A 405 -5.21 27.02 -8.41
C ILE A 405 -6.17 28.21 -8.48
N LEU A 406 -6.53 28.82 -7.33
CA LEU A 406 -7.39 30.00 -7.30
C LEU A 406 -6.79 31.19 -8.04
N ASN A 407 -5.50 31.49 -7.83
CA ASN A 407 -4.82 32.57 -8.54
C ASN A 407 -4.84 32.35 -10.05
N PHE A 408 -4.57 31.12 -10.51
CA PHE A 408 -4.62 30.79 -11.93
C PHE A 408 -6.03 30.96 -12.52
N LEU A 409 -7.07 30.51 -11.82
CA LEU A 409 -8.46 30.70 -12.26
C LEU A 409 -8.87 32.18 -12.28
N LYS A 410 -8.33 32.98 -11.36
CA LYS A 410 -8.53 34.44 -11.32
C LYS A 410 -7.82 35.14 -12.48
N ASP A 411 -6.59 34.74 -12.79
CA ASP A 411 -5.83 35.26 -13.93
C ASP A 411 -6.52 34.94 -15.27
N LYS A 412 -7.27 33.83 -15.32
CA LYS A 412 -8.13 33.45 -16.44
C LYS A 412 -9.51 34.14 -16.44
N GLY A 413 -9.78 35.01 -15.47
CA GLY A 413 -11.05 35.74 -15.36
C GLY A 413 -12.26 34.88 -14.96
N LEU A 414 -12.04 33.64 -14.49
CA LEU A 414 -13.11 32.69 -14.17
C LEU A 414 -13.68 32.89 -12.76
N ILE A 415 -12.91 33.52 -11.87
CA ILE A 415 -13.33 33.83 -10.50
C ILE A 415 -12.98 35.27 -10.15
N SER A 416 -13.84 35.94 -9.36
CA SER A 416 -13.59 37.29 -8.85
C SER A 416 -12.83 37.28 -7.51
N GLU A 417 -12.32 38.44 -7.07
CA GLU A 417 -11.75 38.59 -5.72
C GLU A 417 -12.73 38.23 -4.60
N LYS A 418 -14.03 38.40 -4.85
CA LYS A 418 -15.08 38.05 -3.90
C LYS A 418 -15.21 36.52 -3.78
N ASP A 419 -15.12 35.82 -4.91
CA ASP A 419 -15.22 34.36 -4.97
C ASP A 419 -13.97 33.72 -4.37
N GLU A 420 -12.77 34.25 -4.68
CA GLU A 420 -11.49 33.85 -4.07
C GLU A 420 -11.57 33.90 -2.53
N LYS A 421 -12.08 35.00 -1.96
CA LYS A 421 -12.27 35.14 -0.51
C LYS A 421 -13.24 34.11 0.07
N ALA A 422 -14.33 33.80 -0.64
CA ALA A 422 -15.28 32.79 -0.20
C ALA A 422 -14.65 31.39 -0.17
N PHE A 423 -13.92 31.02 -1.23
CA PHE A 423 -13.19 29.75 -1.30
C PHE A 423 -12.12 29.63 -0.20
N ASP A 424 -11.40 30.72 0.09
CA ASP A 424 -10.35 30.74 1.11
C ASP A 424 -10.88 30.61 2.54
N ILE A 425 -12.04 31.20 2.84
CA ILE A 425 -12.70 31.06 4.15
C ILE A 425 -13.04 29.59 4.43
N ILE A 426 -13.64 28.90 3.45
CA ILE A 426 -13.99 27.49 3.59
C ILE A 426 -12.74 26.60 3.64
N ARG A 427 -11.71 26.88 2.84
CA ARG A 427 -10.42 26.18 2.91
C ARG A 427 -9.82 26.22 4.31
N LYS A 428 -9.80 27.40 4.94
CA LYS A 428 -9.26 27.57 6.31
C LYS A 428 -10.04 26.74 7.32
N LYS A 429 -11.37 26.67 7.21
CA LYS A 429 -12.22 25.85 8.09
C LYS A 429 -12.03 24.35 7.85
N ARG A 430 -11.93 23.91 6.60
CA ARG A 430 -11.61 22.52 6.24
C ARG A 430 -10.25 22.11 6.80
N ASN A 431 -9.22 22.94 6.63
CA ASN A 431 -7.88 22.63 7.15
C ASN A 431 -7.87 22.58 8.69
N ALA A 432 -8.64 23.44 9.36
CA ALA A 432 -8.81 23.37 10.79
C ALA A 432 -9.54 22.07 11.22
N LEU A 433 -10.59 21.64 10.51
CA LEU A 433 -11.30 20.39 10.77
C LEU A 433 -10.41 19.15 10.58
N VAL A 434 -9.56 19.15 9.55
CA VAL A 434 -8.70 18.01 9.21
C VAL A 434 -7.46 17.92 10.12
N HIS A 435 -6.89 19.05 10.54
CA HIS A 435 -5.60 19.07 11.24
C HIS A 435 -5.69 19.41 12.74
N GLN A 436 -6.84 19.86 13.25
CA GLN A 436 -7.05 20.18 14.67
C GLN A 436 -8.13 19.29 15.29
N SER A 437 -7.84 17.99 15.43
CA SER A 437 -8.76 17.00 16.03
C SER A 437 -9.20 17.44 17.44
N GLY A 438 -10.52 17.55 17.67
CA GLY A 438 -11.13 17.85 18.97
C GLY A 438 -11.57 19.31 19.17
N ARG A 439 -11.35 20.21 18.20
CA ARG A 439 -11.88 21.58 18.26
C ARG A 439 -13.22 21.66 17.54
N VAL A 440 -14.28 22.07 18.25
CA VAL A 440 -15.59 22.35 17.64
C VAL A 440 -15.43 23.59 16.74
N ILE A 441 -15.55 23.40 15.43
CA ILE A 441 -15.46 24.47 14.44
C ILE A 441 -16.88 24.79 14.00
N SER A 442 -17.43 25.89 14.51
CA SER A 442 -18.75 26.36 14.09
C SER A 442 -18.70 26.85 12.64
N ILE A 443 -19.61 26.31 11.83
CA ILE A 443 -19.77 26.66 10.42
C ILE A 443 -21.05 27.49 10.31
N LYS A 444 -20.92 28.74 9.84
CA LYS A 444 -22.09 29.62 9.72
C LYS A 444 -22.78 29.34 8.39
N LYS A 445 -24.11 29.24 8.42
CA LYS A 445 -24.97 29.11 7.23
C LYS A 445 -24.56 30.06 6.09
N LYS A 446 -24.38 31.35 6.43
CA LYS A 446 -23.99 32.41 5.50
C LYS A 446 -22.65 32.16 4.80
N GLU A 447 -21.71 31.46 5.43
CA GLU A 447 -20.41 31.14 4.81
C GLU A 447 -20.57 30.05 3.74
N ILE A 448 -21.42 29.05 3.99
CA ILE A 448 -21.75 28.00 3.01
C ILE A 448 -22.56 28.59 1.85
N GLU A 449 -23.53 29.47 2.14
CA GLU A 449 -24.30 30.17 1.10
C GLU A 449 -23.40 30.99 0.17
N ASN A 450 -22.48 31.79 0.73
CA ASN A 450 -21.52 32.56 -0.06
C ASN A 450 -20.60 31.65 -0.89
N PHE A 451 -20.19 30.50 -0.36
CA PHE A 451 -19.35 29.54 -1.07
C PHE A 451 -20.10 28.89 -2.23
N LEU A 452 -21.36 28.49 -2.03
CA LEU A 452 -22.22 27.94 -3.08
C LEU A 452 -22.48 28.96 -4.19
N GLU A 453 -22.81 30.21 -3.84
CA GLU A 453 -22.99 31.27 -4.84
C GLU A 453 -21.71 31.49 -5.68
N SER A 454 -20.55 31.45 -5.03
CA SER A 454 -19.26 31.63 -5.70
C SER A 454 -18.96 30.47 -6.65
N LEU A 455 -19.27 29.24 -6.21
CA LEU A 455 -19.12 28.03 -7.00
C LEU A 455 -20.04 28.04 -8.24
N GLU A 456 -21.30 28.46 -8.07
CA GLU A 456 -22.26 28.59 -9.18
C GLU A 456 -21.84 29.66 -10.19
N ARG A 457 -21.36 30.82 -9.72
CA ARG A 457 -20.81 31.86 -10.61
C ARG A 457 -19.60 31.35 -11.38
N THR A 458 -18.72 30.60 -10.72
CA THR A 458 -17.53 30.01 -11.36
C THR A 458 -17.95 29.02 -12.45
N LEU A 459 -18.92 28.15 -12.17
CA LEU A 459 -19.44 27.20 -13.15
C LEU A 459 -20.05 27.91 -14.38
N LEU A 460 -20.83 28.97 -14.16
CA LEU A 460 -21.39 29.77 -15.26
C LEU A 460 -20.30 30.45 -16.08
N ALA A 461 -19.31 31.07 -15.42
CA ALA A 461 -18.19 31.72 -16.10
C ALA A 461 -17.37 30.75 -16.96
N VAL A 462 -17.20 29.51 -16.48
CA VAL A 462 -16.54 28.45 -17.25
C VAL A 462 -17.38 28.01 -18.45
N GLU A 463 -18.68 27.79 -18.26
CA GLU A 463 -19.59 27.41 -19.36
C GLU A 463 -19.61 28.51 -20.45
N ASP A 464 -19.60 29.78 -20.07
CA ASP A 464 -19.53 30.91 -21.00
C ASP A 464 -18.18 31.01 -21.72
N HIS A 465 -17.07 30.77 -21.02
CA HIS A 465 -15.73 30.76 -21.61
C HIS A 465 -15.62 29.71 -22.71
N PHE A 466 -16.03 28.46 -22.46
CA PHE A 466 -15.95 27.40 -23.46
C PHE A 466 -16.91 27.60 -24.64
N LYS A 467 -18.09 28.18 -24.42
CA LYS A 467 -19.01 28.55 -25.52
C LYS A 467 -18.49 29.69 -26.40
N SER A 468 -17.67 30.59 -25.85
CA SER A 468 -17.04 31.66 -26.63
C SER A 468 -15.91 31.13 -27.51
N GLU A 469 -15.11 30.18 -27.02
CA GLU A 469 -14.03 29.56 -27.80
C GLU A 469 -14.56 28.68 -28.95
N GLU A 470 -15.71 28.00 -28.79
CA GLU A 470 -16.33 27.22 -29.87
C GLU A 470 -16.84 28.10 -31.01
N LYS A 471 -17.29 29.33 -30.72
CA LYS A 471 -17.75 30.28 -31.76
C LYS A 471 -16.61 30.90 -32.57
N ASP A 472 -15.47 31.13 -31.93
CA ASP A 472 -14.28 31.70 -32.59
C ASP A 472 -13.53 30.66 -33.46
N GLN A 473 -13.87 29.37 -33.36
CA GLN A 473 -13.35 28.30 -34.21
C GLN A 473 -14.22 28.00 -35.46
N GLU A 474 -15.45 28.54 -35.53
CA GLU A 474 -16.36 28.39 -36.68
C GLU A 474 -16.34 29.58 -37.67
N THR A 475 -15.55 30.63 -37.40
CA THR A 475 -15.25 31.75 -38.30
C THR A 475 -13.82 31.71 -38.80
#